data_AF-A0A946IYA7-F1
#
_entry.id   AF-A0A946IYA7-F1
#
_cell.length_a   1.000
_cell.length_b   1.000
_cell.length_c   1.000
_cell.angle_alpha   90.00
_cell.angle_beta   90.00
_cell.angle_gamma   90.00
#
_symmetry.space_group_name_H-M   'P 1'
#
loop_
_entity.id
_entity.type
_entity.pdbx_description
1 polymer ?
#
loop_
_entity_poly.entity_id
_entity_poly.type
_entity_poly.pdbx_seq_one_letter_code
_entity_poly.pdbx_strand_id
1 'polypeptide(L)'
;MQYKVLVAAEFKGLNEDVLVEVSGRLEEHGLEKIPTLNSTWEYACEAEDETDAKDNAIQAFVNVVRTHPCELGLVVQAGTSQILRRKKKFDP
;
A
#
# COMPACT_ATOMS: atom_id res chain seq x y z
N MET A 1 -19.50 -2.39 -3.10
CA MET A 1 -19.14 -3.79 -3.44
C MET A 1 -17.85 -4.13 -2.71
N GLN A 2 -17.57 -5.41 -2.42
CA GLN A 2 -16.29 -5.79 -1.82
C GLN A 2 -15.23 -5.97 -2.91
N TYR A 3 -14.09 -5.30 -2.75
CA TYR A 3 -12.94 -5.37 -3.65
C TYR A 3 -11.73 -5.93 -2.92
N LYS A 4 -10.88 -6.61 -3.69
CA LYS A 4 -9.52 -6.98 -3.29
C LYS A 4 -8.56 -6.17 -4.14
N VAL A 5 -7.73 -5.38 -3.49
CA VAL A 5 -6.78 -4.49 -4.13
C VAL A 5 -5.38 -5.03 -3.90
N LEU A 6 -4.67 -5.31 -4.99
CA LEU A 6 -3.25 -5.64 -4.96
C LEU A 6 -2.44 -4.35 -4.84
N VAL A 7 -1.58 -4.27 -3.83
CA VAL A 7 -0.66 -3.15 -3.62
C VAL A 7 0.77 -3.68 -3.64
N ALA A 8 1.58 -3.22 -4.59
CA ALA A 8 3.03 -3.45 -4.60
C ALA A 8 3.74 -2.14 -4.27
N ALA A 9 4.78 -2.21 -3.43
CA ALA A 9 5.51 -1.04 -2.97
C ALA A 9 7.03 -1.16 -3.15
N GLU A 10 7.68 -0.04 -3.39
CA GLU A 10 9.12 0.15 -3.31
C GLU A 10 9.39 1.22 -2.23
N PHE A 11 10.30 0.93 -1.31
CA PHE A 11 10.72 1.88 -0.28
C PHE A 11 12.18 2.24 -0.48
N LYS A 12 12.48 3.54 -0.50
CA LYS A 12 13.85 4.06 -0.53
C LYS A 12 14.12 4.94 0.69
N GLY A 13 15.19 4.63 1.40
CA GLY A 13 15.58 5.34 2.62
C GLY A 13 15.02 4.76 3.92
N LEU A 14 14.24 3.67 3.86
CA LEU A 14 13.90 2.87 5.05
C LEU A 14 14.97 1.80 5.28
N ASN A 15 15.32 1.57 6.55
CA ASN A 15 16.11 0.42 6.95
C ASN A 15 15.19 -0.79 7.22
N GLU A 16 15.79 -1.96 7.48
CA GLU A 16 15.04 -3.20 7.68
C GLU A 16 14.15 -3.16 8.93
N ASP A 17 14.63 -2.63 10.05
CA ASP A 17 13.85 -2.55 11.30
C ASP A 17 12.56 -1.72 11.11
N VAL A 18 12.66 -0.56 10.45
CA VAL A 18 11.51 0.29 10.15
C VAL A 18 10.59 -0.38 9.12
N LEU A 19 11.13 -1.16 8.18
CA LEU A 19 10.30 -1.91 7.23
C LEU A 19 9.46 -2.99 7.92
N VAL A 20 10.00 -3.66 8.95
CA VAL A 20 9.25 -4.61 9.77
C VAL A 20 8.12 -3.90 10.52
N GLU A 21 8.41 -2.75 11.14
CA GLU A 21 7.41 -1.93 11.83
C GLU A 21 6.29 -1.48 10.86
N VAL A 22 6.67 -0.90 9.72
CA VAL A 22 5.72 -0.46 8.69
C VAL A 22 4.87 -1.63 8.20
N SER A 23 5.46 -2.79 7.97
CA SER A 23 4.72 -3.98 7.55
C SER A 23 3.69 -4.41 8.60
N GLY A 24 4.06 -4.44 9.88
CA GLY A 24 3.12 -4.75 10.96
C GLY A 24 1.97 -3.73 11.06
N ARG A 25 2.28 -2.44 10.92
CA ARG A 25 1.26 -1.39 10.92
C ARG A 25 0.33 -1.47 9.70
N LEU A 26 0.85 -1.84 8.53
CA LEU A 26 0.03 -2.06 7.35
C LEU A 26 -0.98 -3.20 7.59
N GLU A 27 -0.56 -4.29 8.23
CA GLU A 27 -1.45 -5.40 8.62
C GLU A 27 -2.53 -4.97 9.62
N GLU A 28 -2.19 -4.14 10.62
CA GLU A 28 -3.16 -3.54 11.55
C GLU A 28 -4.22 -2.69 10.84
N HIS A 29 -3.87 -2.10 9.70
CA HIS A 29 -4.76 -1.33 8.84
C HIS A 29 -5.47 -2.17 7.76
N GLY A 30 -5.40 -3.51 7.84
CA GLY A 30 -6.09 -4.44 6.96
C GLY A 30 -5.39 -4.72 5.62
N LEU A 31 -4.13 -4.30 5.47
CA LEU A 31 -3.29 -4.69 4.33
C LEU A 31 -2.53 -5.97 4.68
N GLU A 32 -3.01 -7.10 4.18
CA GLU A 32 -2.43 -8.41 4.44
C GLU A 32 -1.23 -8.64 3.52
N LYS A 33 -0.06 -8.97 4.08
CA LYS A 33 1.14 -9.24 3.27
C LYS A 33 1.00 -10.54 2.49
N ILE A 34 1.39 -10.53 1.21
CA ILE A 34 1.44 -11.74 0.38
C ILE A 34 2.73 -12.51 0.68
N PRO A 35 2.69 -13.73 1.25
CA PRO A 35 3.89 -14.39 1.77
C PRO A 35 4.95 -14.73 0.72
N THR A 36 4.55 -14.89 -0.55
CA THR A 36 5.45 -15.24 -1.66
C THR A 36 6.14 -14.02 -2.28
N LEU A 37 5.82 -12.80 -1.83
CA LEU A 37 6.32 -11.55 -2.39
C LEU A 37 6.87 -10.64 -1.27
N ASN A 38 8.00 -9.97 -1.53
CA ASN A 38 8.70 -9.20 -0.48
C ASN A 38 7.98 -7.91 -0.09
N SER A 39 7.36 -7.23 -1.06
CA SER A 39 6.78 -5.89 -0.91
C SER A 39 5.43 -5.80 -1.60
N THR A 40 4.55 -6.75 -1.29
CA THR A 40 3.20 -6.81 -1.87
C THR A 40 2.17 -7.19 -0.82
N TRP A 41 1.04 -6.51 -0.86
CA TRP A 41 -0.07 -6.65 0.07
C TRP A 41 -1.40 -6.78 -0.69
N GLU A 42 -2.37 -7.45 -0.08
CA GLU A 42 -3.77 -7.44 -0.45
C GLU A 42 -4.54 -6.56 0.52
N TYR A 43 -5.36 -5.65 0.01
CA TYR A 43 -6.28 -4.83 0.81
C TYR A 43 -7.72 -5.17 0.42
N ALA A 44 -8.47 -5.74 1.36
CA ALA A 44 -9.89 -6.01 1.18
C ALA A 44 -10.70 -4.82 1.70
N CYS A 45 -11.49 -4.17 0.84
CA CYS A 45 -12.29 -3.01 1.22
C CYS A 45 -13.65 -2.99 0.53
N GLU A 46 -14.59 -2.28 1.14
CA GLU A 46 -15.82 -1.89 0.47
C GLU A 46 -15.61 -0.54 -0.25
N ALA A 47 -16.03 -0.47 -1.51
CA ALA A 47 -15.93 0.73 -2.33
C ALA A 47 -17.09 0.82 -3.33
N GLU A 48 -17.29 2.01 -3.91
CA GLU A 48 -18.30 2.22 -4.96
C GLU A 48 -17.90 1.54 -6.27
N ASP A 49 -16.64 1.71 -6.68
CA ASP A 49 -16.07 1.13 -7.88
C ASP A 49 -14.58 0.75 -7.72
N GLU A 50 -13.96 0.22 -8.78
CA GLU A 50 -12.55 -0.17 -8.76
C GLU A 50 -11.60 1.03 -8.55
N THR A 51 -11.97 2.25 -8.96
CA THR A 51 -11.13 3.44 -8.78
C THR A 51 -11.13 3.88 -7.32
N ASP A 52 -12.31 3.97 -6.71
CA ASP A 52 -12.48 4.26 -5.28
C ASP A 52 -11.76 3.22 -4.41
N ALA A 53 -11.86 1.93 -4.74
CA ALA A 53 -11.14 0.86 -4.03
C ALA A 53 -9.61 1.09 -4.04
N LYS A 54 -9.05 1.43 -5.22
CA LYS A 54 -7.60 1.69 -5.35
C LYS A 54 -7.19 2.96 -4.62
N ASP A 55 -7.99 4.02 -4.66
CA ASP A 55 -7.71 5.26 -3.92
C ASP A 55 -7.74 5.02 -2.40
N ASN A 56 -8.70 4.23 -1.90
CA ASN A 56 -8.75 3.81 -0.49
C ASN A 56 -7.50 3.02 -0.08
N ALA A 57 -7.04 2.08 -0.92
CA ALA A 57 -5.81 1.34 -0.68
C ALA A 57 -4.57 2.26 -0.65
N ILE A 58 -4.47 3.20 -1.59
CA ILE A 58 -3.38 4.19 -1.63
C ILE A 58 -3.37 5.03 -0.35
N GLN A 59 -4.54 5.50 0.08
CA GLN A 59 -4.67 6.32 1.29
C GLN A 59 -4.27 5.54 2.55
N ALA A 60 -4.76 4.31 2.71
CA ALA A 60 -4.40 3.45 3.84
C ALA A 60 -2.88 3.23 3.90
N PHE A 61 -2.26 2.90 2.76
CA PHE A 61 -0.81 2.70 2.67
C PHE A 61 -0.03 3.98 3.00
N VAL A 62 -0.39 5.11 2.37
CA VAL A 62 0.28 6.40 2.59
C VAL A 62 0.16 6.87 4.03
N ASN A 63 -0.97 6.62 4.70
CA ASN A 63 -1.18 7.03 6.09
C ASN A 63 -0.27 6.32 7.08
N VAL A 64 0.11 5.07 6.79
CA VAL A 64 1.12 4.34 7.57
C VAL A 64 2.52 4.87 7.25
N VAL A 65 2.89 4.91 5.97
CA VAL A 65 4.28 5.20 5.57
C VAL A 65 4.70 6.64 5.84
N ARG A 66 3.76 7.59 5.79
CA ARG A 66 4.06 9.03 5.98
C ARG A 66 4.67 9.37 7.34
N THR A 67 4.67 8.46 8.31
CA THR A 67 5.28 8.67 9.62
C THR A 67 6.79 8.43 9.63
N HIS A 68 7.37 8.01 8.50
CA HIS A 68 8.81 7.75 8.37
C HIS A 68 9.39 8.54 7.18
N PRO A 69 10.58 9.15 7.34
CA PRO A 69 11.26 9.81 6.22
C PRO A 69 11.70 8.78 5.17
N CYS A 70 11.06 8.78 4.00
CA CYS A 70 11.40 7.90 2.89
C CYS A 70 10.82 8.36 1.56
N GLU A 71 11.28 7.77 0.47
CA GLU A 71 10.59 7.80 -0.83
C GLU A 71 9.83 6.48 -1.03
N LEU A 72 8.53 6.59 -1.31
CA LEU A 72 7.60 5.50 -1.54
C LEU A 72 7.18 5.47 -3.01
N GLY A 73 7.39 4.33 -3.67
CA GLY A 73 6.77 3.97 -4.94
C GLY A 73 5.63 2.98 -4.71
N LEU A 74 4.49 3.18 -5.37
CA LEU A 74 3.31 2.30 -5.29
C LEU A 74 2.80 1.94 -6.67
N VAL A 75 2.41 0.67 -6.82
CA VAL A 75 1.61 0.16 -7.92
C VAL A 75 0.39 -0.50 -7.32
N VAL A 76 -0.80 -0.07 -7.74
CA VAL A 76 -2.07 -0.50 -7.17
C VAL A 76 -3.02 -0.98 -8.27
N GLN A 77 -3.60 -2.16 -8.07
CA GLN A 77 -4.52 -2.77 -9.03
C GLN A 77 -5.72 -3.40 -8.35
N ALA A 78 -6.89 -3.21 -8.94
CA ALA A 78 -8.12 -3.90 -8.57
C ALA A 78 -8.87 -4.26 -9.87
N GLY A 79 -9.41 -5.48 -9.93
CA GLY A 79 -10.24 -5.94 -11.04
C GLY A 79 -9.62 -5.78 -12.43
N THR A 80 -10.37 -5.21 -13.37
CA THR A 80 -10.01 -5.15 -14.80
C THR A 80 -9.66 -3.75 -15.31
N SER A 81 -9.81 -2.72 -14.47
CA SER A 81 -9.46 -1.33 -14.79
C SER A 81 -7.94 -1.09 -14.82
N GLN A 82 -7.57 0.14 -15.15
CA GLN A 82 -6.18 0.58 -15.24
C GLN A 82 -5.39 0.42 -13.93
N ILE A 83 -4.13 0.03 -14.06
CA ILE A 83 -3.17 0.03 -12.95
C ILE A 83 -2.85 1.47 -12.57
N LEU A 84 -2.92 1.80 -11.27
CA LEU A 84 -2.49 3.09 -10.75
C LEU A 84 -1.04 3.03 -10.27
N ARG A 85 -0.28 4.09 -10.56
CA ARG A 85 1.11 4.25 -10.12
C ARG A 85 1.25 5.56 -9.36
N ARG A 86 1.87 5.53 -8.18
CA ARG A 86 2.13 6.72 -7.36
C ARG A 86 3.57 6.70 -6.89
N LYS A 87 4.17 7.88 -6.80
CA LYS A 87 5.47 8.10 -6.16
C LYS A 87 5.33 9.27 -5.21
N LYS A 88 5.79 9.13 -3.97
CA LYS A 88 5.68 10.17 -2.94
C LYS A 88 6.92 10.17 -2.05
N LYS A 89 7.46 11.35 -1.78
CA LYS A 89 8.53 11.56 -0.80
C LYS A 89 7.93 12.07 0.51
N PHE A 90 8.42 11.57 1.63
CA PHE A 90 8.11 12.02 2.97
C PHE A 90 9.38 12.56 3.60
N ASP A 91 9.33 13.83 4.00
CA ASP A 91 10.43 14.53 4.65
C ASP A 91 10.26 14.45 6.19
N PRO A 92 11.33 14.67 6.98
CA PRO A 92 11.30 14.63 8.45
C PRO A 92 10.36 15.66 9.09
#